data_AF-A0A919P5Y5-F1
#
_entry.id   AF-A0A919P5Y5-F1
#
_cell.length_a   1.000
_cell.length_b   1.000
_cell.length_c   1.000
_cell.angle_alpha   90.00
_cell.angle_beta   90.00
_cell.angle_gamma   90.00
#
_symmetry.space_group_name_H-M   'P 1'
#
loop_
_entity.id
_entity.type
_entity.pdbx_description
1 polymer ?
#
loop_
_entity_poly.entity_id
_entity_poly.type
_entity_poly.pdbx_seq_one_letter_code
_entity_poly.pdbx_strand_id
1 'polypeptide(L)'
;MHEVPPRLPWQIPVRSDELVASALVQADPATLGSREPRRNGLPDAVVAERHRTLRALVRARAAAEPDVLARLDDLERRGPDTSWTVWQTSLALVHADDDAAVVDAALQTWEALGSNAYALQFKDRPGTYRGFVEGRAWSGISVLGGVAILLAGAEADDRYGIPWWLALPVVVGWGTLVWTVFRATYRRRERLAGTELPHF
;
A
#
# COMPACT_ATOMS: atom_id res chain seq x y z
N MET A 1 25.58 2.60 -2.32
CA MET A 1 24.43 2.93 -1.46
C MET A 1 24.64 4.23 -0.70
N HIS A 2 23.79 5.22 -0.94
CA HIS A 2 23.79 6.50 -0.26
C HIS A 2 22.35 7.00 -0.02
N GLU A 3 22.19 8.00 0.83
CA GLU A 3 20.90 8.62 1.08
C GLU A 3 20.61 9.69 0.02
N VAL A 4 19.44 9.61 -0.61
CA VAL A 4 19.00 10.56 -1.64
C VAL A 4 18.23 11.68 -0.95
N PRO A 5 18.67 12.95 -1.04
CA PRO A 5 18.00 14.06 -0.39
C PRO A 5 16.65 14.37 -1.08
N PRO A 6 15.67 14.91 -0.32
CA PRO A 6 14.39 15.31 -0.89
C PRO A 6 14.55 16.49 -1.84
N ARG A 7 13.93 16.42 -3.02
CA ARG A 7 13.85 17.52 -4.00
C ARG A 7 12.55 18.30 -3.88
N LEU A 8 11.49 17.64 -3.44
CA LEU A 8 10.17 18.22 -3.27
C LEU A 8 9.76 18.24 -1.79
N PRO A 9 8.95 19.21 -1.34
CA PRO A 9 8.60 19.37 0.07
C PRO A 9 7.91 18.16 0.72
N TRP A 10 7.31 17.28 -0.09
CA TRP A 10 6.61 16.09 0.37
C TRP A 10 7.50 14.84 0.44
N GLN A 11 8.70 14.88 -0.12
CA GLN A 11 9.66 13.78 -0.07
C GLN A 11 10.35 13.71 1.28
N ILE A 12 10.86 12.52 1.64
CA ILE A 12 11.76 12.32 2.77
C ILE A 12 13.08 11.77 2.22
N PRO A 13 14.18 11.87 2.96
CA PRO A 13 15.38 11.13 2.62
C PRO A 13 15.10 9.62 2.56
N VAL A 14 15.58 8.96 1.50
CA VAL A 14 15.44 7.51 1.29
C VAL A 14 16.75 6.98 0.73
N ARG A 15 17.08 5.71 1.00
CA ARG A 15 18.26 5.08 0.41
C ARG A 15 18.10 4.92 -1.11
N SER A 16 19.18 5.15 -1.86
CA SER A 16 19.16 5.13 -3.33
C SER A 16 18.71 3.79 -3.92
N ASP A 17 19.12 2.69 -3.30
CA ASP A 17 18.77 1.32 -3.68
C ASP A 17 17.27 1.03 -3.51
N GLU A 18 16.70 1.41 -2.36
CA GLU A 18 15.28 1.31 -2.08
C GLU A 18 14.46 2.18 -3.04
N LEU A 19 14.89 3.42 -3.29
CA LEU A 19 14.24 4.36 -4.19
C LEU A 19 14.14 3.81 -5.62
N VAL A 20 15.24 3.30 -6.17
CA VAL A 20 15.31 2.76 -7.54
C VAL A 20 14.53 1.45 -7.65
N ALA A 21 14.75 0.51 -6.72
CA ALA A 21 14.08 -0.79 -6.74
C ALA A 21 12.56 -0.66 -6.63
N SER A 22 12.08 0.16 -5.71
CA SER A 22 10.65 0.38 -5.54
C SER A 22 10.05 1.17 -6.71
N ALA A 23 10.78 2.10 -7.33
CA ALA A 23 10.31 2.80 -8.55
C ALA A 23 10.04 1.81 -9.70
N LEU A 24 10.94 0.85 -9.93
CA LEU A 24 10.78 -0.19 -10.96
C LEU A 24 9.53 -1.04 -10.72
N VAL A 25 9.29 -1.46 -9.47
CA VAL A 25 8.11 -2.27 -9.12
C VAL A 25 6.81 -1.45 -9.17
N GLN A 26 6.83 -0.23 -8.65
CA GLN A 26 5.61 0.57 -8.50
C GLN A 26 5.16 1.21 -9.81
N ALA A 27 6.09 1.48 -10.74
CA ALA A 27 5.77 2.06 -12.04
C ALA A 27 5.64 1.02 -13.17
N ASP A 28 5.60 -0.29 -12.85
CA ASP A 28 5.43 -1.35 -13.83
C ASP A 28 4.15 -1.14 -14.67
N PRO A 29 4.26 -0.94 -16.00
CA PRO A 29 3.13 -0.73 -16.91
C PRO A 29 2.06 -1.83 -16.84
N ALA A 30 2.43 -3.08 -16.53
CA ALA A 30 1.48 -4.19 -16.40
C ALA A 30 0.46 -3.97 -15.27
N THR A 31 0.76 -3.05 -14.36
CA THR A 31 -0.01 -2.83 -13.11
C THR A 31 -0.72 -1.48 -13.08
N LEU A 32 -0.38 -0.55 -13.97
CA LEU A 32 -0.88 0.82 -13.91
C LEU A 32 -2.40 0.89 -14.11
N GLY A 33 -2.94 0.13 -15.08
CA GLY A 33 -4.37 0.11 -15.41
C GLY A 33 -5.23 -0.84 -14.56
N SER A 34 -4.61 -1.76 -13.80
CA SER A 34 -5.32 -2.67 -12.89
C SER A 34 -5.39 -2.12 -11.46
N ARG A 35 -4.57 -1.13 -11.14
CA ARG A 35 -4.60 -0.43 -9.85
C ARG A 35 -5.65 0.66 -9.84
N GLU A 36 -6.16 0.98 -8.66
CA GLU A 36 -7.04 2.15 -8.50
C GLU A 36 -6.33 3.44 -8.93
N PRO A 37 -7.07 4.46 -9.41
CA PRO A 37 -6.48 5.72 -9.85
C PRO A 37 -5.55 6.33 -8.80
N ARG A 38 -4.32 6.63 -9.20
CA ARG A 38 -3.32 7.25 -8.32
C ARG A 38 -3.74 8.66 -7.95
N ARG A 39 -3.71 8.97 -6.65
CA ARG A 39 -3.98 10.33 -6.15
C ARG A 39 -2.76 11.21 -6.41
N ASN A 40 -2.98 12.36 -7.05
CA ASN A 40 -1.94 13.34 -7.39
C ASN A 40 -0.82 12.77 -8.30
N GLY A 41 -1.09 11.67 -9.01
CA GLY A 41 -0.18 11.09 -9.99
C GLY A 41 -0.49 11.58 -11.41
N LEU A 42 0.50 11.49 -12.29
CA LEU A 42 0.36 11.74 -13.71
C LEU A 42 -0.33 10.57 -14.43
N PRO A 43 -0.82 10.77 -15.67
CA PRO A 43 -1.43 9.71 -16.48
C PRO A 43 -0.50 8.50 -16.67
N ASP A 44 -1.08 7.30 -16.78
CA ASP A 44 -0.35 6.03 -16.91
C ASP A 44 0.68 6.04 -18.05
N ALA A 45 0.36 6.68 -19.18
CA ALA A 45 1.28 6.80 -20.31
C ALA A 45 2.60 7.50 -19.94
N VAL A 46 2.52 8.55 -19.12
CA VAL A 46 3.70 9.31 -18.66
C VAL A 46 4.49 8.48 -17.65
N VAL A 47 3.81 7.80 -16.73
CA VAL A 47 4.46 6.90 -15.76
C VAL A 47 5.19 5.77 -16.49
N ALA A 48 4.54 5.14 -17.48
CA ALA A 48 5.13 4.08 -18.29
C ALA A 48 6.33 4.56 -19.11
N GLU A 49 6.33 5.81 -19.59
CA GLU A 49 7.49 6.42 -20.23
C GLU A 49 8.66 6.59 -19.26
N ARG A 50 8.43 7.17 -18.07
CA ARG A 50 9.48 7.32 -17.03
C ARG A 50 10.04 5.97 -16.58
N HIS A 51 9.18 4.98 -16.40
CA HIS A 51 9.58 3.60 -16.10
C HIS A 51 10.47 3.01 -17.20
N ARG A 52 10.11 3.17 -18.48
CA ARG A 52 10.94 2.68 -19.60
C ARG A 52 12.31 3.32 -19.61
N THR A 53 12.41 4.63 -19.36
CA THR A 53 13.69 5.34 -19.26
C THR A 53 14.53 4.80 -18.10
N LEU A 54 13.95 4.66 -16.91
CA LEU A 54 14.64 4.08 -15.75
C LEU A 54 15.16 2.67 -16.05
N ARG A 55 14.31 1.81 -16.60
CA ARG A 55 14.65 0.44 -17.00
C ARG A 55 15.79 0.41 -18.00
N ALA A 56 15.77 1.29 -19.01
CA ALA A 56 16.82 1.36 -20.02
C ALA A 56 18.18 1.72 -19.40
N LEU A 57 18.22 2.68 -18.46
CA LEU A 57 19.43 3.06 -17.75
C LEU A 57 19.96 1.92 -16.87
N VAL A 58 19.09 1.25 -16.12
CA VAL A 58 19.47 0.08 -15.31
C VAL A 58 20.03 -1.05 -16.18
N ARG A 59 19.40 -1.33 -17.32
CA ARG A 59 19.90 -2.34 -18.27
C ARG A 59 21.23 -1.96 -18.90
N ALA A 60 21.45 -0.68 -19.20
CA ALA A 60 22.74 -0.22 -19.71
C ALA A 60 23.87 -0.48 -18.70
N ARG A 61 23.60 -0.35 -17.39
CA ARG A 61 24.54 -0.73 -16.32
C ARG A 61 24.83 -2.23 -16.29
N ALA A 62 23.81 -3.05 -16.51
CA ALA A 62 23.94 -4.51 -16.54
C ALA A 62 24.44 -5.08 -17.88
N ALA A 63 24.71 -4.26 -18.90
CA ALA A 63 25.00 -4.75 -20.26
C ALA A 63 26.27 -5.62 -20.35
N ALA A 64 27.24 -5.39 -19.47
CA ALA A 64 28.47 -6.18 -19.39
C ALA A 64 28.34 -7.46 -18.55
N GLU A 65 27.20 -7.66 -17.88
CA GLU A 65 26.93 -8.78 -16.97
C GLU A 65 25.68 -9.55 -17.40
N PRO A 66 25.81 -10.49 -18.37
CA PRO A 66 24.67 -11.22 -18.94
C PRO A 66 23.80 -11.93 -17.90
N ASP A 67 24.40 -12.46 -16.84
CA ASP A 67 23.70 -13.16 -15.77
C ASP A 67 22.79 -12.21 -14.96
N VAL A 68 23.26 -10.99 -14.69
CA VAL A 68 22.46 -9.98 -13.99
C VAL A 68 21.34 -9.48 -14.90
N LEU A 69 21.62 -9.28 -16.19
CA LEU A 69 20.61 -8.89 -17.17
C LEU A 69 19.51 -9.95 -17.29
N ALA A 70 19.87 -11.24 -17.37
CA ALA A 70 18.90 -12.34 -17.39
C ALA A 70 18.06 -12.38 -16.10
N ARG A 71 18.66 -12.06 -14.95
CA ARG A 71 17.95 -11.98 -13.66
C ARG A 71 16.97 -10.81 -13.61
N LEU A 72 17.35 -9.63 -14.11
CA LEU A 72 16.45 -8.48 -14.22
C LEU A 72 15.26 -8.80 -15.14
N ASP A 73 15.51 -9.47 -16.27
CA ASP A 73 14.46 -9.92 -17.19
C ASP A 73 13.53 -10.97 -16.58
N ASP A 74 14.05 -11.82 -15.70
CA ASP A 74 13.23 -12.75 -14.92
C ASP A 74 12.34 -12.03 -13.90
N LEU A 75 12.89 -11.03 -13.18
CA LEU A 75 12.13 -10.24 -12.21
C LEU A 75 10.97 -9.48 -12.88
N GLU A 76 11.20 -8.93 -14.06
CA GLU A 76 10.15 -8.29 -14.85
C GLU A 76 9.05 -9.27 -15.26
N ARG A 77 9.41 -10.49 -15.64
CA ARG A 77 8.44 -11.52 -16.04
C ARG A 77 7.60 -12.06 -14.87
N ARG A 78 8.15 -12.06 -13.65
CA ARG A 78 7.41 -12.47 -12.44
C ARG A 78 6.27 -11.52 -12.08
N GLY A 79 6.34 -10.27 -12.54
CA GLY A 79 5.24 -9.31 -12.47
C GLY A 79 5.06 -8.62 -11.10
N PRO A 80 3.88 -8.00 -10.86
CA PRO A 80 3.60 -7.04 -9.79
C PRO A 80 3.95 -7.46 -8.37
N ASP A 81 3.81 -8.75 -8.08
CA ASP A 81 3.90 -9.28 -6.72
C ASP A 81 5.35 -9.47 -6.27
N THR A 82 6.31 -9.22 -7.18
CA THR A 82 7.73 -9.28 -6.88
C THR A 82 8.12 -8.14 -5.95
N SER A 83 8.50 -8.47 -4.72
CA SER A 83 8.96 -7.49 -3.74
C SER A 83 10.17 -6.70 -4.25
N TRP A 84 10.17 -5.39 -4.00
CA TRP A 84 11.27 -4.48 -4.35
C TRP A 84 12.61 -4.91 -3.73
N THR A 85 12.60 -5.61 -2.60
CA THR A 85 13.81 -6.15 -1.96
C THR A 85 14.55 -7.17 -2.83
N VAL A 86 13.82 -7.90 -3.67
CA VAL A 86 14.43 -8.86 -4.62
C VAL A 86 15.13 -8.11 -5.76
N TRP A 87 14.58 -6.98 -6.19
CA TRP A 87 15.19 -6.08 -7.16
C TRP A 87 16.46 -5.42 -6.63
N GLN A 88 16.44 -5.00 -5.37
CA GLN A 88 17.57 -4.35 -4.69
C GLN A 88 18.87 -5.17 -4.82
N THR A 89 18.78 -6.50 -4.66
CA THR A 89 19.95 -7.39 -4.78
C THR A 89 20.54 -7.35 -6.19
N SER A 90 19.71 -7.41 -7.23
CA SER A 90 20.19 -7.38 -8.62
C SER A 90 20.76 -6.02 -9.00
N LEU A 91 20.18 -4.93 -8.50
CA LEU A 91 20.65 -3.56 -8.75
C LEU A 91 22.02 -3.30 -8.10
N ALA A 92 22.21 -3.81 -6.88
CA ALA A 92 23.46 -3.66 -6.14
C ALA A 92 24.65 -4.35 -6.84
N LEU A 93 24.42 -5.48 -7.53
CA LEU A 93 25.48 -6.20 -8.26
C LEU A 93 26.12 -5.35 -9.37
N VAL A 94 25.31 -4.51 -10.04
CA VAL A 94 25.76 -3.64 -11.15
C VAL A 94 25.96 -2.18 -10.71
N HIS A 95 25.85 -1.92 -9.41
CA HIS A 95 25.91 -0.59 -8.80
C HIS A 95 25.00 0.43 -9.49
N ALA A 96 23.81 0.00 -9.92
CA ALA A 96 22.86 0.87 -10.60
C ALA A 96 22.32 1.96 -9.66
N ASP A 97 22.25 1.69 -8.36
CA ASP A 97 21.79 2.62 -7.32
C ASP A 97 22.81 3.73 -6.98
N ASP A 98 24.05 3.61 -7.45
CA ASP A 98 25.10 4.62 -7.29
C ASP A 98 25.25 5.52 -8.53
N ASP A 99 24.58 5.18 -9.65
CA ASP A 99 24.56 5.99 -10.86
C ASP A 99 23.56 7.16 -10.71
N ALA A 100 24.07 8.38 -10.76
CA ALA A 100 23.26 9.60 -10.62
C ALA A 100 22.13 9.71 -11.67
N ALA A 101 22.34 9.22 -12.89
CA ALA A 101 21.31 9.24 -13.94
C ALA A 101 20.19 8.24 -13.64
N VAL A 102 20.52 7.07 -13.08
CA VAL A 102 19.53 6.07 -12.64
C VAL A 102 18.72 6.62 -11.45
N VAL A 103 19.39 7.21 -10.46
CA VAL A 103 18.73 7.82 -9.29
C VAL A 103 17.81 8.98 -9.71
N ASP A 104 18.26 9.85 -10.61
CA ASP A 104 17.44 10.95 -11.13
C ASP A 104 16.22 10.41 -11.90
N ALA A 105 16.39 9.38 -12.74
CA ALA A 105 15.28 8.73 -13.43
C ALA A 105 14.28 8.06 -12.47
N ALA A 106 14.75 7.52 -11.34
CA ALA A 106 13.89 6.98 -10.30
C ALA A 106 13.10 8.09 -9.59
N LEU A 107 13.73 9.23 -9.28
CA LEU A 107 13.04 10.40 -8.73
C LEU A 107 11.95 10.91 -9.68
N GLN A 108 12.26 11.05 -10.97
CA GLN A 108 11.26 11.46 -11.97
C GLN A 108 10.10 10.47 -12.09
N THR A 109 10.38 9.16 -11.95
CA THR A 109 9.35 8.12 -11.92
C THR A 109 8.44 8.30 -10.70
N TRP A 110 9.00 8.56 -9.52
CA TRP A 110 8.24 8.83 -8.31
C TRP A 110 7.43 10.12 -8.35
N GLU A 111 7.97 11.18 -8.96
CA GLU A 111 7.23 12.41 -9.24
C GLU A 111 6.01 12.15 -10.13
N ALA A 112 6.17 11.29 -11.16
CA ALA A 112 5.06 10.89 -12.02
C ALA A 112 4.04 9.99 -11.30
N LEU A 113 4.47 9.09 -10.42
CA LEU A 113 3.58 8.27 -9.58
C LEU A 113 2.76 9.11 -8.60
N GLY A 114 3.34 10.22 -8.12
CA GLY A 114 2.69 11.20 -7.28
C GLY A 114 3.00 11.07 -5.78
N SER A 115 2.75 12.16 -5.05
CA SER A 115 3.13 12.30 -3.64
C SER A 115 2.47 11.28 -2.70
N ASN A 116 1.24 10.88 -2.99
CA ASN A 116 0.53 9.90 -2.17
C ASN A 116 1.12 8.50 -2.31
N ALA A 117 1.50 8.08 -3.53
CA ALA A 117 2.13 6.79 -3.76
C ALA A 117 3.51 6.73 -3.08
N TYR A 118 4.29 7.80 -3.23
CA TYR A 118 5.58 7.93 -2.55
C TYR A 118 5.45 7.83 -1.03
N ALA A 119 4.50 8.56 -0.45
CA ALA A 119 4.29 8.54 0.99
C ALA A 119 3.72 7.21 1.50
N LEU A 120 2.91 6.49 0.71
CA LEU A 120 2.49 5.12 1.05
C LEU A 120 3.65 4.13 1.06
N GLN A 121 4.65 4.34 0.20
CA GLN A 121 5.82 3.47 0.08
C GLN A 121 6.84 3.72 1.21
N PHE A 122 7.17 4.99 1.48
CA PHE A 122 8.33 5.33 2.32
C PHE A 122 7.98 5.98 3.66
N LYS A 123 6.79 6.60 3.80
CA LYS A 123 6.43 7.23 5.08
C LYS A 123 5.71 6.24 5.97
N ASP A 124 6.22 6.13 7.19
CA ASP A 124 5.52 5.42 8.25
C ASP A 124 4.13 6.02 8.46
N ARG A 125 3.19 5.14 8.78
CA ARG A 125 1.87 5.57 9.23
C ARG A 125 1.95 5.87 10.72
N PRO A 126 1.43 7.02 11.17
CA PRO A 126 1.48 7.35 12.58
C PRO A 126 0.63 6.33 13.38
N GLY A 127 1.27 5.62 14.30
CA GLY A 127 0.63 4.74 15.28
C GLY A 127 0.36 5.51 16.57
N THR A 128 -0.71 6.30 16.61
CA THR A 128 -1.02 7.15 17.76
C THR A 128 -2.08 6.53 18.66
N TYR A 129 -2.23 7.09 19.86
CA TYR A 129 -3.28 6.69 20.80
C TYR A 129 -4.69 6.81 20.20
N ARG A 130 -4.91 7.74 19.26
CA ARG A 130 -6.21 7.92 18.61
C ARG A 130 -6.59 6.69 17.77
N GLY A 131 -5.66 6.12 17.00
CA GLY A 131 -5.89 4.94 16.18
C GLY A 131 -6.13 3.70 17.02
N PHE A 132 -5.45 3.60 18.16
CA PHE A 132 -5.72 2.57 19.16
C PHE A 132 -7.14 2.70 19.76
N VAL A 133 -7.54 3.91 20.20
CA VAL A 133 -8.89 4.17 20.74
C VAL A 133 -9.95 3.87 19.67
N GLU A 134 -9.70 4.25 18.42
CA GLU A 134 -10.62 3.97 17.32
C GLU A 134 -10.74 2.46 17.04
N GLY A 135 -9.63 1.71 17.06
CA GLY A 135 -9.65 0.25 16.98
C GLY A 135 -10.47 -0.39 18.09
N ARG A 136 -10.28 0.06 19.33
CA ARG A 136 -11.08 -0.38 20.49
C ARG A 136 -12.55 -0.02 20.37
N ALA A 137 -12.88 1.16 19.85
CA ALA A 137 -14.26 1.59 19.66
C ALA A 137 -15.00 0.66 18.67
N TRP A 138 -14.33 0.24 17.59
CA TRP A 138 -14.89 -0.75 16.65
C TRP A 138 -15.19 -2.09 17.32
N SER A 139 -14.27 -2.62 18.14
CA SER A 139 -14.53 -3.83 18.92
C SER A 139 -15.66 -3.65 19.93
N GLY A 140 -15.70 -2.51 20.62
CA GLY A 140 -16.76 -2.17 21.56
C GLY A 140 -18.14 -2.15 20.90
N ILE A 141 -18.29 -1.46 19.76
CA ILE A 141 -19.55 -1.41 18.99
C ILE A 141 -19.98 -2.81 18.56
N SER A 142 -19.04 -3.65 18.10
CA SER A 142 -19.34 -5.02 17.71
C SER A 142 -19.91 -5.84 18.87
N VAL A 143 -19.20 -5.88 20.01
CA VAL A 143 -19.56 -6.68 21.17
C VAL A 143 -20.82 -6.14 21.86
N LEU A 144 -20.86 -4.85 22.19
CA LEU A 144 -21.98 -4.24 22.91
C LEU A 144 -23.27 -4.26 22.09
N GLY A 145 -23.16 -4.04 20.77
CA GLY A 145 -24.33 -4.15 19.88
C GLY A 145 -24.91 -5.57 19.85
N GLY A 146 -24.05 -6.59 19.78
CA GLY A 146 -24.50 -7.99 19.86
C GLY A 146 -25.19 -8.33 21.19
N VAL A 147 -24.61 -7.89 22.32
CA VAL A 147 -25.21 -8.08 23.65
C VAL A 147 -26.55 -7.37 23.77
N ALA A 148 -26.67 -6.12 23.30
CA ALA A 148 -27.92 -5.37 23.34
C ALA A 148 -29.04 -6.05 22.54
N ILE A 149 -28.71 -6.63 21.37
CA ILE A 149 -29.67 -7.39 20.56
C ILE A 149 -30.16 -8.64 21.31
N LEU A 150 -29.27 -9.37 21.98
CA LEU A 150 -29.65 -10.55 22.77
C LEU A 150 -30.54 -10.18 23.96
N LEU A 151 -30.21 -9.10 24.69
CA LEU A 151 -31.04 -8.62 25.80
C LEU A 151 -32.42 -8.17 25.33
N ALA A 152 -32.50 -7.46 24.20
CA ALA A 152 -33.78 -7.08 23.60
C ALA A 152 -34.60 -8.30 23.16
N GLY A 153 -33.94 -9.35 22.65
CA GLY A 153 -34.58 -10.62 22.30
C GLY A 153 -35.16 -11.35 23.52
N ALA A 154 -34.43 -11.38 24.63
CA ALA A 154 -34.90 -11.99 25.88
C ALA A 154 -36.10 -11.24 26.47
N GLU A 155 -36.04 -9.91 26.54
CA GLU A 155 -37.16 -9.08 27.01
C GLU A 155 -38.40 -9.24 26.10
N ALA A 156 -38.20 -9.38 24.78
CA ALA A 156 -39.31 -9.59 23.85
C ALA A 156 -39.99 -10.96 24.03
N ASP A 157 -39.23 -11.99 24.39
CA ASP A 157 -39.75 -13.32 24.71
C ASP A 157 -40.60 -13.26 26.00
N ASP A 158 -40.06 -12.68 27.06
CA ASP A 158 -40.74 -12.55 28.35
C ASP A 158 -42.04 -11.73 28.26
N ARG A 159 -42.04 -10.68 27.45
CA ARG A 159 -43.14 -9.70 27.40
C ARG A 159 -44.20 -9.99 26.34
N TYR A 160 -43.80 -10.57 25.20
CA TYR A 160 -44.66 -10.75 24.04
C TYR A 160 -44.71 -12.20 23.54
N GLY A 161 -43.96 -13.12 24.15
CA GLY A 161 -43.85 -14.52 23.72
C GLY A 161 -43.14 -14.69 22.37
N ILE A 162 -42.35 -13.70 21.96
CA ILE A 162 -41.56 -13.77 20.72
C ILE A 162 -40.29 -14.58 21.01
N PRO A 163 -40.09 -15.77 20.42
CA PRO A 163 -38.98 -16.63 20.79
C PRO A 163 -37.62 -15.94 20.63
N TRP A 164 -36.80 -15.93 21.68
CA TRP A 164 -35.51 -15.21 21.72
C TRP A 164 -34.53 -15.61 20.60
N TRP A 165 -34.63 -16.85 20.09
CA TRP A 165 -33.74 -17.35 19.04
C TRP A 165 -33.91 -16.60 17.71
N LEU A 166 -35.02 -15.88 17.51
CA LEU A 166 -35.21 -14.95 16.39
C LEU A 166 -34.21 -13.78 16.42
N ALA A 167 -33.57 -13.50 17.55
CA ALA A 167 -32.51 -12.50 17.66
C ALA A 167 -31.17 -13.00 17.08
N LEU A 168 -30.94 -14.33 16.97
CA LEU A 168 -29.67 -14.89 16.51
C LEU A 168 -29.29 -14.44 15.08
N PRO A 169 -30.19 -14.50 14.07
CA PRO A 169 -29.91 -13.94 12.75
C PRO A 169 -29.57 -12.45 12.78
N VAL A 170 -30.19 -11.69 13.69
CA VAL A 170 -29.93 -10.24 13.84
C VAL A 170 -28.53 -9.99 14.39
N VAL A 171 -28.08 -10.79 15.37
CA VAL A 171 -26.70 -10.72 15.89
C VAL A 171 -25.67 -11.04 14.81
N VAL A 172 -25.91 -12.08 14.01
CA VAL A 172 -25.02 -12.43 12.87
C VAL A 172 -25.01 -11.31 11.82
N GLY A 173 -26.19 -10.77 11.50
CA GLY A 173 -26.34 -9.62 10.60
C GLY A 173 -25.58 -8.39 11.10
N TRP A 174 -25.66 -8.09 12.40
CA TRP A 174 -24.94 -7.00 13.04
C TRP A 174 -23.41 -7.18 12.93
N GLY A 175 -22.89 -8.35 13.28
CA GLY A 175 -21.46 -8.64 13.17
C GLY A 175 -20.95 -8.47 11.73
N THR A 176 -21.72 -8.95 10.77
CA THR A 176 -21.41 -8.80 9.33
C THR A 176 -21.44 -7.34 8.90
N LEU A 177 -22.45 -6.57 9.34
CA LEU A 177 -22.57 -5.14 9.06
C LEU A 177 -21.39 -4.36 9.62
N VAL A 178 -21.06 -4.55 10.90
CA VAL A 178 -19.92 -3.87 11.54
C VAL A 178 -18.61 -4.20 10.81
N TRP A 179 -18.39 -5.48 10.49
CA TRP A 179 -17.19 -5.90 9.77
C TRP A 179 -17.09 -5.29 8.37
N THR A 180 -18.18 -5.27 7.61
CA THR A 180 -18.21 -4.66 6.26
C THR A 180 -17.93 -3.16 6.29
N VAL A 181 -18.55 -2.43 7.24
CA VAL A 181 -18.34 -0.97 7.40
C VAL A 181 -16.91 -0.68 7.87
N PHE A 182 -16.39 -1.46 8.82
CA PHE A 182 -15.00 -1.35 9.27
C PHE A 182 -14.03 -1.56 8.10
N ARG A 183 -14.22 -2.64 7.33
CA ARG A 183 -13.36 -2.97 6.19
C ARG A 183 -13.40 -1.90 5.11
N ALA A 184 -14.57 -1.35 4.82
CA ALA A 184 -14.71 -0.24 3.87
C ALA A 184 -13.97 1.01 4.36
N THR A 185 -14.10 1.35 5.64
CA THR A 185 -13.43 2.50 6.26
C THR A 185 -11.91 2.32 6.27
N TYR A 186 -11.44 1.15 6.69
CA TYR A 186 -10.03 0.78 6.70
C TYR A 186 -9.43 0.89 5.30
N ARG A 187 -10.03 0.24 4.30
CA ARG A 187 -9.58 0.31 2.89
C ARG A 187 -9.54 1.72 2.35
N ARG A 188 -10.50 2.58 2.71
CA ARG A 188 -10.53 3.98 2.27
C ARG A 188 -9.34 4.76 2.83
N ARG A 189 -9.01 4.57 4.12
CA ARG A 189 -7.87 5.21 4.77
C ARG A 189 -6.54 4.60 4.35
N GLU A 190 -6.55 3.32 4.00
CA GLU A 190 -5.36 2.63 3.54
C GLU A 190 -4.77 3.24 2.26
N ARG A 191 -5.60 3.91 1.47
CA ARG A 191 -5.22 4.58 0.22
C ARG A 191 -4.65 5.98 0.44
N LEU A 192 -4.73 6.50 1.66
CA LEU A 192 -4.30 7.84 2.03
C LEU A 192 -3.02 7.74 2.85
N ALA A 193 -1.93 8.26 2.30
CA ALA A 193 -0.70 8.33 3.06
C ALA A 193 -0.84 9.29 4.25
N GLY A 194 -0.19 8.97 5.37
CA GLY A 194 -0.20 9.79 6.57
C GLY A 194 -1.50 9.78 7.38
N THR A 195 -2.59 9.14 6.90
CA THR A 195 -3.74 8.87 7.76
C THR A 195 -3.46 7.73 8.71
N GLU A 196 -3.90 7.92 9.95
CA GLU A 196 -3.87 6.90 10.98
C GLU A 196 -4.86 5.77 10.67
N LEU A 197 -4.39 4.54 10.88
CA LEU A 197 -5.20 3.34 10.77
C LEU A 197 -5.70 2.90 12.15
N PRO A 198 -6.95 2.41 12.25
CA PRO A 198 -7.41 1.71 13.43
C PRO A 198 -6.52 0.49 13.70
N HIS A 199 -6.01 0.36 14.93
CA HIS A 199 -5.14 -0.74 15.34
C HIS A 199 -5.40 -1.15 16.79
N PHE A 200 -4.83 -2.29 17.18
CA PHE A 200 -4.98 -2.91 18.51
C PHE A 200 -3.70 -2.83 19.31
#